data_AF-A0A7J3QZF0-F1
#
_entry.id   AF-A0A7J3QZF0-F1
#
_cell.length_a   1.000
_cell.length_b   1.000
_cell.length_c   1.000
_cell.angle_alpha   90.00
_cell.angle_beta   90.00
_cell.angle_gamma   90.00
#
_symmetry.space_group_name_H-M   'P 1'
#
loop_
_entity.id
_entity.type
_entity.pdbx_description
1 polymer ?
#
loop_
_entity_poly.entity_id
_entity_poly.type
_entity_poly.pdbx_seq_one_letter_code
_entity_poly.pdbx_strand_id
1 'polypeptide(L)'
;MGEEEILQFLKDLGLSKTESDIYLFLAKRGPLSASFVAKKLRMERVHAYRKFKRLQEKGFVTATLERPTRFRVVPLEELLDFFINAKKTEISNLEKRREKLIASWRATGASGTEDSFARFQVVAGKQKILLKILSMVEETSGKAFFLTNGSRLIQQDNFGIIDEMLLSTQKRRVEFKVLTDISEKNLKIAENIAKRLRAKGANFECRHVSLDPGFFPCFLIKDEEEALLFGSSELEASLIALEDEGLWINDKRFISVLQAFFSQMWKNSTDIAMRVEELKTGIPVRETAVISDPYDARAKITKALERADEAVVVITSSQSIHSIAKNDPFSKYCKQSVKFRIMATIDLDNLEAAKTLSLRYSVRHIPLSYVSMMVIDTAA
;
A
#
# COMPACT_ATOMS: atom_id res chain seq x y z
N MET A 1 -27.99 -20.80 9.07
CA MET A 1 -27.00 -19.71 9.26
C MET A 1 -27.24 -18.99 10.58
N GLY A 2 -28.36 -18.28 10.80
CA GLY A 2 -28.55 -17.47 12.03
C GLY A 2 -28.50 -18.22 13.38
N GLU A 3 -29.04 -19.44 13.51
CA GLU A 3 -29.03 -20.17 14.80
C GLU A 3 -27.62 -20.67 15.19
N GLU A 4 -26.78 -20.97 14.21
CA GLU A 4 -25.42 -21.46 14.45
C GLU A 4 -24.47 -20.32 14.89
N GLU A 5 -24.66 -19.12 14.34
CA GLU A 5 -23.98 -17.91 14.78
C GLU A 5 -24.37 -17.54 16.22
N ILE A 6 -25.65 -17.62 16.58
CA ILE A 6 -26.12 -17.37 17.95
C ILE A 6 -25.52 -18.41 18.92
N LEU A 7 -25.47 -19.69 18.52
CA LEU A 7 -24.83 -20.73 19.34
C LEU A 7 -23.35 -20.47 19.55
N GLN A 8 -22.63 -20.01 18.52
CA GLN A 8 -21.23 -19.68 18.64
C GLN A 8 -21.04 -18.48 19.57
N PHE A 9 -21.83 -17.42 19.39
CA PHE A 9 -21.82 -16.25 20.26
C PHE A 9 -22.07 -16.63 21.74
N LEU A 10 -23.09 -17.44 22.03
CA LEU A 10 -23.37 -17.90 23.40
C LEU A 10 -22.18 -18.66 24.00
N LYS A 11 -21.46 -19.48 23.22
CA LYS A 11 -20.23 -20.14 23.70
C LYS A 11 -19.11 -19.15 23.98
N ASP A 12 -18.95 -18.13 23.15
CA ASP A 12 -17.94 -17.07 23.35
C ASP A 12 -18.23 -16.27 24.62
N LEU A 13 -19.51 -16.19 25.02
CA LEU A 13 -19.94 -15.66 26.32
C LEU A 13 -19.73 -16.62 27.50
N GLY A 14 -19.08 -17.77 27.27
CA GLY A 14 -18.72 -18.74 28.30
C GLY A 14 -19.83 -19.72 28.66
N LEU A 15 -20.85 -19.90 27.82
CA LEU A 15 -21.86 -20.95 27.99
C LEU A 15 -21.35 -22.28 27.44
N SER A 16 -21.63 -23.37 28.17
CA SER A 16 -21.45 -24.71 27.59
C SER A 16 -22.49 -24.99 26.50
N LYS A 17 -22.24 -25.99 25.65
CA LYS A 17 -23.19 -26.43 24.62
C LYS A 17 -24.60 -26.66 25.19
N THR A 18 -24.69 -27.41 26.29
CA THR A 18 -25.96 -27.70 26.96
C THR A 18 -26.64 -26.46 27.55
N GLU A 19 -25.86 -25.48 28.00
CA GLU A 19 -26.42 -24.22 28.52
C GLU A 19 -26.99 -23.36 27.38
N SER A 20 -26.30 -23.37 26.24
CA SER A 20 -26.74 -22.71 25.00
C SER A 20 -28.02 -23.34 24.46
N ASP A 21 -28.10 -24.67 24.48
CA ASP A 21 -29.30 -25.42 24.08
C ASP A 21 -30.51 -25.09 24.98
N ILE A 22 -30.29 -25.00 26.31
CA ILE A 22 -31.34 -24.59 27.26
C ILE A 22 -31.80 -23.15 27.00
N TYR A 23 -30.86 -22.23 26.78
CA TYR A 23 -31.16 -20.83 26.50
C TYR A 23 -32.01 -20.70 25.23
N LEU A 24 -31.58 -21.30 24.11
CA LEU A 24 -32.35 -21.28 22.86
C LEU A 24 -33.72 -21.93 23.00
N PHE A 25 -33.81 -23.04 23.75
CA PHE A 25 -35.08 -23.72 23.98
C PHE A 25 -36.08 -22.82 24.71
N LEU A 26 -35.63 -22.11 25.75
CA LEU A 26 -36.45 -21.15 26.48
C LEU A 26 -36.78 -19.90 25.64
N ALA A 27 -35.83 -19.39 24.85
CA ALA A 27 -36.04 -18.26 23.96
C ALA A 27 -37.17 -18.53 22.95
N LYS A 28 -37.22 -19.77 22.41
CA LYS A 28 -38.24 -20.20 21.44
C LYS A 28 -39.60 -20.51 22.08
N ARG A 29 -39.64 -20.97 23.34
CA ARG A 29 -40.85 -21.53 23.98
C ARG A 29 -41.41 -20.69 25.12
N GLY A 30 -40.70 -19.64 25.52
CA GLY A 30 -41.05 -18.82 26.67
C GLY A 30 -40.76 -19.49 28.02
N PRO A 31 -41.30 -18.94 29.12
CA PRO A 31 -40.95 -19.36 30.47
C PRO A 31 -41.42 -20.78 30.82
N LEU A 32 -40.47 -21.67 31.15
CA LEU A 32 -40.74 -23.07 31.45
C LEU A 32 -40.01 -23.53 32.73
N SER A 33 -40.53 -24.58 33.36
CA SER A 33 -39.88 -25.18 34.53
C SER A 33 -38.67 -26.01 34.15
N ALA A 34 -37.64 -26.04 35.02
CA ALA A 34 -36.43 -26.82 34.79
C ALA A 34 -36.73 -28.31 34.54
N SER A 35 -37.72 -28.85 35.26
CA SER A 35 -38.15 -30.25 35.09
C SER A 35 -38.77 -30.55 33.73
N PHE A 36 -39.49 -29.59 33.14
CA PHE A 36 -40.06 -29.73 31.80
C PHE A 36 -38.96 -29.69 30.74
N VAL A 37 -38.03 -28.75 30.85
CA VAL A 37 -36.90 -28.62 29.93
C VAL A 37 -36.00 -29.85 30.01
N ALA A 38 -35.73 -30.38 31.21
CA ALA A 38 -34.97 -31.62 31.39
C ALA A 38 -35.58 -32.81 30.62
N LYS A 39 -36.91 -32.98 30.72
CA LYS A 39 -37.62 -34.04 29.99
C LYS A 39 -37.52 -33.86 28.47
N LYS A 40 -37.61 -32.62 27.97
CA LYS A 40 -37.57 -32.32 26.52
C LYS A 40 -36.16 -32.45 25.92
N LEU A 41 -35.14 -32.03 26.65
CA LEU A 41 -33.74 -32.14 26.24
C LEU A 41 -33.09 -33.48 26.63
N ARG A 42 -33.87 -34.45 27.13
CA ARG A 42 -33.41 -35.77 27.58
C ARG A 42 -32.24 -35.69 28.58
N MET A 43 -32.32 -34.72 29.49
CA MET A 43 -31.32 -34.48 30.53
C MET A 43 -31.77 -35.07 31.87
N GLU A 44 -30.81 -35.51 32.68
CA GLU A 44 -31.07 -35.90 34.05
C GLU A 44 -31.54 -34.70 34.89
N ARG A 45 -32.57 -34.91 35.73
CA ARG A 45 -33.25 -33.82 36.46
C ARG A 45 -32.29 -33.01 37.32
N VAL A 46 -31.40 -33.67 38.08
CA VAL A 46 -30.45 -32.99 38.98
C VAL A 46 -29.46 -32.13 38.18
N HIS A 47 -28.99 -32.64 37.03
CA HIS A 47 -28.08 -31.92 36.14
C HIS A 47 -28.75 -30.67 35.54
N ALA A 48 -30.00 -30.76 35.12
CA ALA A 48 -30.75 -29.62 34.59
C ALA A 48 -30.85 -28.49 35.63
N TYR A 49 -31.23 -28.78 36.89
CA TYR A 49 -31.31 -27.75 37.94
C TYR A 49 -29.97 -27.06 38.20
N ARG A 50 -28.85 -27.80 38.20
CA ARG A 50 -27.51 -27.21 38.30
C ARG A 50 -27.21 -26.25 37.15
N LYS A 51 -27.62 -26.61 35.93
CA LYS A 51 -27.44 -25.78 34.73
C LYS A 51 -28.29 -24.51 34.76
N PHE A 52 -29.56 -24.60 35.18
CA PHE A 52 -30.42 -23.44 35.38
C PHE A 52 -29.87 -22.48 36.44
N LYS A 53 -29.35 -23.01 37.55
CA LYS A 53 -28.71 -22.19 38.58
C LYS A 53 -27.50 -21.44 38.04
N ARG A 54 -26.61 -22.12 37.31
CA ARG A 54 -25.45 -21.48 36.66
C ARG A 54 -25.85 -20.43 35.62
N LEU A 55 -26.86 -20.72 34.80
CA LEU A 55 -27.40 -19.76 33.84
C LEU A 55 -27.95 -18.51 34.54
N GLN A 56 -28.60 -18.68 35.69
CA GLN A 56 -29.11 -17.57 36.49
C GLN A 56 -27.99 -16.76 37.14
N GLU A 57 -26.98 -17.43 37.74
CA GLU A 57 -25.79 -16.78 38.31
C GLU A 57 -25.00 -15.98 37.28
N LYS A 58 -24.95 -16.47 36.03
CA LYS A 58 -24.34 -15.79 34.90
C LYS A 58 -25.23 -14.71 34.25
N GLY A 59 -26.48 -14.56 34.70
CA GLY A 59 -27.41 -13.54 34.19
C GLY A 59 -28.09 -13.86 32.85
N PHE A 60 -28.06 -15.10 32.37
CA PHE A 60 -28.70 -15.48 31.10
C PHE A 60 -30.17 -15.88 31.23
N VAL A 61 -30.61 -16.22 32.45
CA VAL A 61 -32.02 -16.53 32.74
C VAL A 61 -32.45 -15.91 34.07
N THR A 62 -33.73 -15.62 34.19
CA THR A 62 -34.40 -15.13 35.40
C THR A 62 -35.41 -16.16 35.87
N ALA A 63 -35.55 -16.32 37.19
CA ALA A 63 -36.49 -17.23 37.80
C ALA A 63 -37.76 -16.49 38.26
N THR A 64 -38.93 -17.08 38.03
CA THR A 64 -40.21 -16.57 38.55
C THR A 64 -40.46 -17.05 39.99
N LEU A 65 -41.30 -16.33 40.74
CA LEU A 65 -41.69 -16.71 42.11
C LEU A 65 -42.79 -17.80 42.16
N GLU A 66 -43.22 -18.32 41.01
CA GLU A 66 -44.26 -19.34 40.92
C GLU A 66 -43.82 -20.71 41.45
N ARG A 67 -44.79 -21.57 41.78
CA ARG A 67 -44.58 -22.98 42.11
C ARG A 67 -45.32 -23.87 41.10
N PRO A 68 -44.62 -24.65 40.25
CA PRO A 68 -43.16 -24.81 40.18
C PRO A 68 -42.47 -23.59 39.54
N THR A 69 -41.24 -23.30 39.99
CA THR A 69 -40.40 -22.21 39.47
C THR A 69 -40.20 -22.34 37.96
N ARG A 70 -40.45 -21.24 37.24
CA ARG A 70 -40.18 -21.14 35.80
C ARG A 70 -38.98 -20.24 35.54
N PHE A 71 -38.28 -20.54 34.47
CA PHE A 71 -37.13 -19.77 34.02
C PHE A 71 -37.45 -19.09 32.70
N ARG A 72 -37.12 -17.81 32.59
CA ARG A 72 -37.24 -16.99 31.39
C ARG A 72 -35.85 -16.52 30.98
N VAL A 73 -35.54 -16.54 29.68
CA VAL A 73 -34.27 -15.98 29.19
C VAL A 73 -34.23 -14.46 29.35
N VAL A 74 -33.04 -13.92 29.57
CA VAL A 74 -32.77 -12.51 29.29
C VAL A 74 -32.72 -12.35 27.76
N PRO A 75 -33.38 -11.35 27.15
CA PRO A 75 -33.33 -11.13 25.70
C PRO A 75 -31.91 -10.99 25.16
N LEU A 76 -31.68 -11.42 23.91
CA LEU A 76 -30.34 -11.42 23.31
C LEU A 76 -29.80 -9.99 23.15
N GLU A 77 -30.68 -9.04 22.87
CA GLU A 77 -30.38 -7.61 22.74
C GLU A 77 -29.82 -7.05 24.06
N GLU A 78 -30.46 -7.36 25.19
CA GLU A 78 -30.00 -6.95 26.53
C GLU A 78 -28.64 -7.58 26.88
N LEU A 79 -28.43 -8.85 26.51
CA LEU A 79 -27.14 -9.50 26.69
C LEU A 79 -26.05 -8.80 25.86
N LEU A 80 -26.32 -8.53 24.59
CA LEU A 80 -25.38 -7.84 23.69
C LEU A 80 -24.98 -6.47 24.26
N ASP A 81 -25.95 -5.65 24.66
CA ASP A 81 -25.70 -4.34 25.23
C ASP A 81 -24.87 -4.43 26.52
N PHE A 82 -25.19 -5.38 27.40
CA PHE A 82 -24.42 -5.61 28.62
C PHE A 82 -22.95 -5.94 28.31
N PHE A 83 -22.69 -6.86 27.38
CA PHE A 83 -21.33 -7.26 27.03
C PHE A 83 -20.54 -6.15 26.32
N ILE A 84 -21.18 -5.42 25.40
CA ILE A 84 -20.55 -4.27 24.74
C ILE A 84 -20.15 -3.22 25.79
N ASN A 85 -21.03 -2.92 26.74
CA ASN A 85 -20.76 -1.95 27.80
C ASN A 85 -19.70 -2.44 28.79
N ALA A 86 -19.69 -3.73 29.13
CA ALA A 86 -18.64 -4.33 29.94
C ALA A 86 -17.26 -4.19 29.28
N LYS A 87 -17.15 -4.50 27.97
CA LYS A 87 -15.90 -4.35 27.22
C LYS A 87 -15.45 -2.90 27.09
N LYS A 88 -16.36 -1.96 26.85
CA LYS A 88 -16.05 -0.51 26.88
C LYS A 88 -15.50 -0.08 28.23
N THR A 89 -16.07 -0.60 29.32
CA THR A 89 -15.62 -0.29 30.69
C THR A 89 -14.23 -0.86 30.97
N GLU A 90 -13.93 -2.09 30.52
CA GLU A 90 -12.60 -2.68 30.59
C GLU A 90 -11.56 -1.81 29.86
N ILE A 91 -11.86 -1.37 28.64
CA ILE A 91 -10.99 -0.48 27.85
C ILE A 91 -10.76 0.84 28.61
N SER A 92 -11.83 1.50 29.07
CA SER A 92 -11.70 2.76 29.81
C SER A 92 -10.87 2.61 31.10
N ASN A 93 -11.00 1.47 31.80
CA ASN A 93 -10.20 1.19 32.98
C ASN A 93 -8.72 0.96 32.65
N LEU A 94 -8.41 0.31 31.52
CA LEU A 94 -7.03 0.16 31.06
C LEU A 94 -6.42 1.51 30.67
N GLU A 95 -7.16 2.34 29.94
CA GLU A 95 -6.74 3.71 29.58
C GLU A 95 -6.42 4.54 30.82
N LYS A 96 -7.32 4.56 31.82
CA LYS A 96 -7.10 5.27 33.10
C LYS A 96 -5.87 4.78 33.86
N ARG A 97 -5.56 3.48 33.78
CA ARG A 97 -4.41 2.88 34.48
C ARG A 97 -3.10 2.98 33.69
N ARG A 98 -3.15 3.33 32.40
CA ARG A 98 -2.00 3.33 31.49
C ARG A 98 -0.84 4.12 32.04
N GLU A 99 -1.05 5.39 32.39
CA GLU A 99 0.02 6.28 32.85
C GLU A 99 0.67 5.77 34.13
N LYS A 100 -0.15 5.33 35.09
CA LYS A 100 0.34 4.75 36.36
C LYS A 100 1.14 3.47 36.13
N LEU A 101 0.68 2.59 35.24
CA LEU A 101 1.39 1.35 34.91
C LEU A 101 2.73 1.62 34.22
N ILE A 102 2.77 2.57 33.27
CA ILE A 102 4.01 2.98 32.61
C ILE A 102 4.99 3.59 33.61
N ALA A 103 4.52 4.44 34.52
CA ALA A 103 5.35 5.02 35.57
C ALA A 103 5.92 3.94 36.51
N SER A 104 5.09 2.99 36.96
CA SER A 104 5.53 1.83 37.74
C SER A 104 6.55 0.99 36.99
N TRP A 105 6.35 0.73 35.70
CA TRP A 105 7.27 -0.06 34.87
C TRP A 105 8.63 0.62 34.68
N ARG A 106 8.66 1.94 34.51
CA ARG A 106 9.92 2.69 34.46
C ARG A 106 10.67 2.63 35.79
N ALA A 107 9.94 2.68 36.91
CA ALA A 107 10.51 2.61 38.25
C ALA A 107 11.09 1.23 38.61
N THR A 108 10.68 0.13 37.96
CA THR A 108 11.25 -1.20 38.19
C THR A 108 12.63 -1.40 37.55
N GLY A 109 13.23 -0.36 36.97
CA GLY A 109 14.52 -0.48 36.26
C GLY A 109 14.41 -1.27 34.95
N ALA A 110 13.20 -1.61 34.52
CA ALA A 110 12.90 -2.24 33.23
C ALA A 110 12.87 -1.22 32.06
N SER A 111 13.42 -0.04 32.29
CA SER A 111 14.07 0.69 31.20
C SER A 111 15.35 -0.10 30.92
N GLY A 112 15.24 -1.13 30.07
CA GLY A 112 16.42 -1.63 29.39
C GLY A 112 17.17 -0.40 28.92
N THR A 113 18.45 -0.30 29.30
CA THR A 113 19.35 0.72 28.80
C THR A 113 19.03 0.90 27.33
N GLU A 114 18.73 2.14 26.90
CA GLU A 114 18.75 2.49 25.49
C GLU A 114 20.21 2.36 25.04
N ASP A 115 20.70 1.12 25.00
CA ASP A 115 21.97 0.83 24.44
C ASP A 115 21.82 1.12 22.96
N SER A 116 22.61 2.09 22.52
CA SER A 116 22.82 2.55 21.15
C SER A 116 23.38 1.45 20.22
N PHE A 117 23.13 0.18 20.52
CA PHE A 117 23.47 -0.91 19.61
C PHE A 117 22.50 -0.89 18.44
N ALA A 118 23.07 -1.05 17.25
CA ALA A 118 22.35 -1.37 16.04
C ALA A 118 21.49 -2.63 16.27
N ARG A 119 20.17 -2.48 16.17
CA ARG A 119 19.19 -3.55 16.29
C ARG A 119 18.54 -3.79 14.94
N PHE A 120 18.34 -5.06 14.64
CA PHE A 120 17.58 -5.56 13.51
C PHE A 120 16.45 -6.40 14.08
N GLN A 121 15.22 -6.05 13.77
CA GLN A 121 14.04 -6.76 14.25
C GLN A 121 13.15 -7.16 13.08
N VAL A 122 12.79 -8.45 13.02
CA VAL A 122 11.83 -8.95 12.05
C VAL A 122 10.40 -8.66 12.53
N VAL A 123 9.61 -8.05 11.65
CA VAL A 123 8.18 -7.75 11.84
C VAL A 123 7.40 -8.62 10.85
N ALA A 124 6.92 -9.77 11.32
CA ALA A 124 6.17 -10.71 10.48
C ALA A 124 4.66 -10.42 10.51
N GLY A 125 4.06 -10.36 9.34
CA GLY A 125 2.62 -10.24 9.14
C GLY A 125 2.20 -8.86 8.64
N LYS A 126 1.44 -8.87 7.55
CA LYS A 126 0.95 -7.67 6.87
C LYS A 126 0.29 -6.63 7.78
N GLN A 127 -0.61 -7.06 8.67
CA GLN A 127 -1.27 -6.15 9.60
C GLN A 127 -0.29 -5.53 10.61
N LYS A 128 0.68 -6.32 11.10
CA LYS A 128 1.70 -5.80 12.02
C LYS A 128 2.61 -4.80 11.35
N ILE A 129 2.94 -5.02 10.07
CA ILE A 129 3.71 -4.06 9.26
C ILE A 129 2.92 -2.76 9.07
N LEU A 130 1.64 -2.83 8.68
CA LEU A 130 0.80 -1.63 8.55
C LEU A 130 0.67 -0.86 9.87
N LEU A 131 0.49 -1.56 11.00
CA LEU A 131 0.47 -0.94 12.33
C LEU A 131 1.82 -0.30 12.68
N LYS A 132 2.94 -0.95 12.35
CA LYS A 132 4.28 -0.38 12.60
C LYS A 132 4.54 0.85 11.72
N ILE A 133 4.12 0.82 10.45
CA ILE A 133 4.18 1.99 9.55
C ILE A 133 3.36 3.14 10.16
N LEU A 134 2.12 2.88 10.58
CA LEU A 134 1.25 3.90 11.19
C LEU A 134 1.90 4.49 12.45
N SER A 135 2.40 3.66 13.37
CA SER A 135 3.11 4.14 14.58
C SER A 135 4.35 4.97 14.22
N MET A 136 5.15 4.57 13.24
CA MET A 136 6.31 5.35 12.80
C MET A 136 5.91 6.72 12.25
N VAL A 137 4.83 6.79 11.46
CA VAL A 137 4.26 8.05 10.95
C VAL A 137 3.73 8.92 12.10
N GLU A 138 2.95 8.33 13.01
CA GLU A 138 2.40 9.00 14.19
C GLU A 138 3.49 9.56 15.10
N GLU A 139 4.65 8.90 15.19
CA GLU A 139 5.77 9.32 16.04
C GLU A 139 6.77 10.21 15.31
N THR A 140 6.63 10.44 14.00
CA THR A 140 7.56 11.28 13.24
C THR A 140 7.51 12.71 13.75
N SER A 141 8.69 13.29 14.00
CA SER A 141 8.84 14.62 14.60
C SER A 141 9.46 15.64 13.65
N GLY A 142 10.30 15.19 12.71
CA GLY A 142 11.01 16.04 11.75
C GLY A 142 10.66 15.69 10.31
N LYS A 143 11.20 14.58 9.80
CA LYS A 143 11.06 14.19 8.40
C LYS A 143 10.98 12.68 8.21
N ALA A 144 10.20 12.25 7.22
CA ALA A 144 10.13 10.86 6.83
C ALA A 144 10.18 10.67 5.31
N PHE A 145 10.89 9.62 4.89
CA PHE A 145 11.02 9.22 3.49
C PHE A 145 10.33 7.88 3.31
N PHE A 146 9.38 7.81 2.39
CA PHE A 146 8.58 6.62 2.16
C PHE A 146 8.66 6.16 0.72
N LEU A 147 9.21 4.98 0.49
CA LEU A 147 9.20 4.31 -0.80
C LEU A 147 8.22 3.13 -0.73
N THR A 148 7.21 3.13 -1.59
CA THR A 148 6.14 2.12 -1.61
C THR A 148 5.69 1.85 -3.04
N ASN A 149 5.09 0.69 -3.31
CA ASN A 149 4.55 0.41 -4.64
C ASN A 149 3.05 0.73 -4.75
N GLY A 150 2.51 0.75 -5.97
CA GLY A 150 1.17 1.21 -6.25
C GLY A 150 0.08 0.33 -5.64
N SER A 151 0.32 -0.98 -5.53
CA SER A 151 -0.60 -1.91 -4.85
C SER A 151 -0.63 -1.70 -3.34
N ARG A 152 0.51 -1.36 -2.75
CA ARG A 152 0.66 -1.08 -1.31
C ARG A 152 0.15 0.29 -0.95
N LEU A 153 0.31 1.27 -1.84
CA LEU A 153 -0.30 2.60 -1.69
C LEU A 153 -1.81 2.51 -1.47
N ILE A 154 -2.51 1.66 -2.24
CA ILE A 154 -3.95 1.42 -2.06
C ILE A 154 -4.25 0.90 -0.65
N GLN A 155 -3.46 -0.04 -0.17
CA GLN A 155 -3.66 -0.64 1.16
C GLN A 155 -3.34 0.36 2.28
N GLN A 156 -2.31 1.17 2.09
CA GLN A 156 -1.86 2.19 3.03
C GLN A 156 -2.88 3.33 3.16
N ASP A 157 -3.45 3.79 2.04
CA ASP A 157 -4.55 4.77 2.02
C ASP A 157 -5.78 4.23 2.76
N ASN A 158 -6.21 3.00 2.46
CA ASN A 158 -7.34 2.35 3.14
C ASN A 158 -7.11 2.13 4.64
N PHE A 159 -5.86 1.96 5.07
CA PHE A 159 -5.49 1.81 6.48
C PHE A 159 -5.35 3.16 7.21
N GLY A 160 -5.48 4.28 6.50
CA GLY A 160 -5.41 5.63 7.07
C GLY A 160 -4.00 6.20 7.22
N ILE A 161 -2.97 5.55 6.67
CA ILE A 161 -1.57 6.01 6.78
C ILE A 161 -1.38 7.35 6.06
N ILE A 162 -1.97 7.50 4.86
CA ILE A 162 -1.86 8.74 4.08
C ILE A 162 -2.60 9.90 4.79
N ASP A 163 -3.75 9.61 5.40
CA ASP A 163 -4.49 10.60 6.19
C ASP A 163 -3.67 11.05 7.41
N GLU A 164 -3.03 10.13 8.13
CA GLU A 164 -2.18 10.48 9.27
C GLU A 164 -0.94 11.28 8.88
N MET A 165 -0.31 10.98 7.74
CA MET A 165 0.80 11.81 7.21
C MET A 165 0.32 13.25 6.93
N LEU A 166 -0.83 13.40 6.28
CA LEU A 166 -1.43 14.72 6.00
C LEU A 166 -1.83 15.46 7.29
N LEU A 167 -2.32 14.76 8.31
CA LEU A 167 -2.62 15.34 9.62
C LEU A 167 -1.34 15.80 10.34
N SER A 168 -0.29 14.99 10.28
CA SER A 168 1.02 15.25 10.90
C SER A 168 1.69 16.49 10.29
N THR A 169 1.61 16.68 8.97
CA THR A 169 2.13 17.89 8.31
C THR A 169 1.41 19.15 8.78
N GLN A 170 0.10 19.08 9.03
CA GLN A 170 -0.71 20.22 9.45
C GLN A 170 -0.51 20.57 10.93
N LYS A 171 -0.51 19.55 11.81
CA LYS A 171 -0.44 19.75 13.26
C LYS A 171 0.98 19.97 13.76
N ARG A 172 1.95 19.27 13.17
CA ARG A 172 3.33 19.15 13.68
C ARG A 172 4.40 19.64 12.71
N ARG A 173 4.01 20.10 11.51
CA ARG A 173 4.93 20.58 10.45
C ARG A 173 5.97 19.57 9.98
N VAL A 174 5.69 18.28 10.16
CA VAL A 174 6.53 17.17 9.69
C VAL A 174 6.64 17.18 8.17
N GLU A 175 7.83 16.89 7.64
CA GLU A 175 8.09 16.72 6.21
C GLU A 175 7.95 15.26 5.78
N PHE A 176 7.05 14.97 4.83
CA PHE A 176 6.94 13.65 4.21
C PHE A 176 7.31 13.73 2.73
N LYS A 177 8.18 12.81 2.30
CA LYS A 177 8.54 12.59 0.90
C LYS A 177 8.20 11.17 0.51
N VAL A 178 7.27 11.00 -0.43
CA VAL A 178 6.73 9.70 -0.85
C VAL A 178 7.10 9.41 -2.30
N LEU A 179 7.70 8.25 -2.55
CA LEU A 179 7.96 7.71 -3.87
C LEU A 179 7.10 6.47 -4.11
N THR A 180 6.43 6.42 -5.27
CA THR A 180 5.61 5.27 -5.63
C THR A 180 5.40 5.12 -7.14
N ASP A 181 5.13 3.90 -7.62
CA ASP A 181 4.65 3.73 -8.99
C ASP A 181 3.18 4.15 -9.11
N ILE A 182 2.90 4.93 -10.14
CA ILE A 182 1.59 5.50 -10.43
C ILE A 182 1.21 5.00 -11.83
N SER A 183 0.11 4.27 -11.86
CA SER A 183 -0.45 3.62 -13.03
C SER A 183 -1.97 3.79 -13.04
N GLU A 184 -2.63 3.32 -14.09
CA GLU A 184 -4.09 3.33 -14.16
C GLU A 184 -4.76 2.62 -12.96
N LYS A 185 -4.09 1.59 -12.40
CA LYS A 185 -4.62 0.80 -11.27
C LYS A 185 -4.81 1.60 -9.98
N ASN A 186 -4.00 2.62 -9.74
CA ASN A 186 -4.05 3.44 -8.53
C ASN A 186 -4.34 4.93 -8.82
N LEU A 187 -4.73 5.27 -10.06
CA LEU A 187 -4.95 6.64 -10.51
C LEU A 187 -5.92 7.41 -9.62
N LYS A 188 -7.03 6.80 -9.19
CA LYS A 188 -8.03 7.45 -8.31
C LYS A 188 -7.42 7.89 -6.97
N ILE A 189 -6.53 7.09 -6.39
CA ILE A 189 -5.85 7.42 -5.14
C ILE A 189 -4.81 8.50 -5.39
N ALA A 190 -4.01 8.38 -6.45
CA ALA A 190 -3.04 9.38 -6.83
C ALA A 190 -3.70 10.76 -7.07
N GLU A 191 -4.87 10.80 -7.70
CA GLU A 191 -5.67 12.01 -7.86
C GLU A 191 -6.11 12.62 -6.54
N ASN A 192 -6.58 11.79 -5.61
CA ASN A 192 -7.01 12.26 -4.30
C ASN A 192 -5.85 12.85 -3.51
N ILE A 193 -4.69 12.19 -3.54
CA ILE A 193 -3.46 12.71 -2.94
C ILE A 193 -3.10 14.04 -3.60
N ALA A 194 -2.98 14.10 -4.93
CA ALA A 194 -2.61 15.32 -5.65
C ALA A 194 -3.55 16.50 -5.35
N LYS A 195 -4.86 16.26 -5.27
CA LYS A 195 -5.85 17.29 -4.88
C LYS A 195 -5.62 17.79 -3.46
N ARG A 196 -5.37 16.88 -2.51
CA ARG A 196 -5.11 17.22 -1.10
C ARG A 196 -3.82 18.01 -0.93
N LEU A 197 -2.79 17.75 -1.75
CA LEU A 197 -1.53 18.52 -1.76
C LEU A 197 -1.68 19.93 -2.32
N ARG A 198 -2.47 20.11 -3.39
CA ARG A 198 -2.72 21.46 -3.95
C ARG A 198 -3.48 22.37 -2.99
N ALA A 199 -4.36 21.81 -2.16
CA ALA A 199 -5.25 22.57 -1.29
C ALA A 199 -4.55 23.13 -0.03
N LYS A 200 -3.34 22.66 0.31
CA LYS A 200 -2.64 23.00 1.55
C LYS A 200 -1.16 23.09 1.25
N GLY A 201 -0.50 24.19 1.63
CA GLY A 201 0.97 24.32 1.61
C GLY A 201 1.66 23.39 2.62
N ALA A 202 1.33 22.11 2.57
CA ALA A 202 1.80 21.07 3.46
C ALA A 202 3.20 20.62 3.03
N ASN A 203 4.05 20.31 4.01
CA ASN A 203 5.34 19.67 3.80
C ASN A 203 5.16 18.19 3.41
N PHE A 204 4.36 17.92 2.39
CA PHE A 204 4.10 16.59 1.87
C PHE A 204 4.31 16.61 0.36
N GLU A 205 5.25 15.82 -0.12
CA GLU A 205 5.53 15.64 -1.54
C GLU A 205 5.34 14.17 -1.90
N CYS A 206 4.67 13.92 -3.03
CA CYS A 206 4.54 12.57 -3.58
C CYS A 206 4.96 12.59 -5.04
N ARG A 207 5.78 11.62 -5.44
CA ARG A 207 6.36 11.54 -6.77
C ARG A 207 6.28 10.13 -7.33
N HIS A 208 6.10 10.07 -8.64
CA HIS A 208 6.10 8.85 -9.42
C HIS A 208 7.52 8.37 -9.70
N VAL A 209 7.76 7.08 -9.47
CA VAL A 209 8.92 6.35 -10.00
C VAL A 209 8.45 5.11 -10.74
N SER A 210 9.10 4.81 -11.87
CA SER A 210 8.91 3.55 -12.59
C SER A 210 10.03 2.59 -12.21
N LEU A 211 9.67 1.47 -11.58
CA LEU A 211 10.59 0.38 -11.23
C LEU A 211 10.06 -0.95 -11.80
N ASP A 212 10.94 -1.94 -11.87
CA ASP A 212 10.59 -3.29 -12.31
C ASP A 212 9.54 -3.91 -11.36
N PRO A 213 8.40 -4.41 -11.88
CA PRO A 213 7.38 -5.10 -11.11
C PRO A 213 7.91 -6.29 -10.29
N GLY A 214 9.00 -6.94 -10.75
CA GLY A 214 9.58 -8.12 -10.08
C GLY A 214 10.45 -7.78 -8.86
N PHE A 215 10.84 -6.51 -8.67
CA PHE A 215 11.61 -6.11 -7.50
C PHE A 215 11.39 -4.62 -7.18
N PHE A 216 10.37 -4.35 -6.37
CA PHE A 216 10.10 -3.00 -5.87
C PHE A 216 10.52 -2.87 -4.40
N PRO A 217 11.66 -2.22 -4.09
CA PRO A 217 12.06 -1.99 -2.71
C PRO A 217 11.03 -1.11 -2.00
N CYS A 218 10.52 -1.55 -0.86
CA CYS A 218 9.63 -0.71 -0.03
C CYS A 218 10.25 -0.48 1.34
N PHE A 219 10.33 0.79 1.75
CA PHE A 219 10.82 1.15 3.07
C PHE A 219 10.27 2.50 3.53
N LEU A 220 10.19 2.67 4.85
CA LEU A 220 9.93 3.94 5.52
C LEU A 220 11.13 4.29 6.39
N ILE A 221 11.66 5.51 6.25
CA ILE A 221 12.69 6.08 7.12
C ILE A 221 12.05 7.20 7.92
N LYS A 222 12.20 7.17 9.24
CA LYS A 222 11.73 8.21 10.17
C LYS A 222 12.93 8.88 10.83
N ASP A 223 12.98 10.21 10.73
CA ASP A 223 13.86 11.11 11.48
C ASP A 223 15.36 10.77 11.45
N GLU A 224 15.86 10.04 10.44
CA GLU A 224 17.25 9.53 10.40
C GLU A 224 17.63 8.56 11.53
N GLU A 225 16.63 8.05 12.25
CA GLU A 225 16.83 7.26 13.47
C GLU A 225 16.40 5.81 13.33
N GLU A 226 15.31 5.57 12.59
CA GLU A 226 14.82 4.22 12.33
C GLU A 226 14.29 4.06 10.91
N ALA A 227 14.41 2.86 10.39
CA ALA A 227 13.85 2.45 9.11
C ALA A 227 13.10 1.13 9.24
N LEU A 228 12.05 0.97 8.45
CA LEU A 228 11.32 -0.28 8.26
C LEU A 228 11.36 -0.61 6.78
N LEU A 229 12.07 -1.67 6.41
CA LEU A 229 11.95 -2.29 5.09
C LEU A 229 10.81 -3.30 5.15
N PHE A 230 10.08 -3.48 4.06
CA PHE A 230 9.00 -4.46 4.01
C PHE A 230 8.79 -4.94 2.58
N GLY A 231 8.40 -6.20 2.44
CA GLY A 231 8.17 -6.82 1.14
C GLY A 231 7.36 -8.09 1.29
N SER A 232 6.85 -8.57 0.16
CA SER A 232 6.32 -9.93 0.08
C SER A 232 7.50 -10.88 -0.18
N SER A 233 7.58 -11.97 0.58
CA SER A 233 8.44 -13.09 0.20
C SER A 233 7.85 -13.72 -1.07
N GLU A 234 8.56 -13.65 -2.19
CA GLU A 234 8.14 -14.31 -3.44
C GLU A 234 8.37 -15.83 -3.42
N LEU A 235 8.88 -16.39 -2.31
CA LEU A 235 9.26 -17.80 -2.23
C LEU A 235 8.08 -18.77 -2.10
N GLU A 236 6.87 -18.33 -1.72
CA GLU A 236 5.69 -19.21 -1.72
C GLU A 236 4.43 -18.50 -2.25
N ALA A 237 4.16 -18.71 -3.53
CA ALA A 237 2.87 -18.46 -4.15
C ALA A 237 1.80 -19.43 -3.59
N SER A 238 1.37 -19.20 -2.35
CA SER A 238 0.17 -19.83 -1.79
C SER A 238 -0.90 -18.76 -1.58
N LEU A 239 -2.16 -19.11 -1.88
CA LEU A 239 -3.33 -18.22 -1.89
C LEU A 239 -3.76 -17.72 -0.48
N ILE A 240 -2.87 -17.82 0.52
CA ILE A 240 -3.03 -17.40 1.92
C ILE A 240 -1.86 -16.47 2.32
N ALA A 241 -1.40 -15.58 1.43
CA ALA A 241 -0.25 -14.71 1.68
C ALA A 241 -0.52 -13.63 2.75
N LEU A 242 -0.47 -14.04 4.03
CA LEU A 242 -0.34 -13.20 5.22
C LEU A 242 1.13 -12.89 5.56
N GLU A 243 2.05 -13.38 4.73
CA GLU A 243 3.51 -13.49 4.97
C GLU A 243 4.32 -12.29 4.48
N ASP A 244 3.79 -11.07 4.60
CA ASP A 244 4.66 -9.91 4.46
C ASP A 244 5.67 -9.95 5.62
N GLU A 245 6.96 -9.83 5.28
CA GLU A 245 8.03 -9.68 6.25
C GLU A 245 8.58 -8.25 6.20
N GLY A 246 8.74 -7.68 7.38
CA GLY A 246 9.36 -6.39 7.59
C GLY A 246 10.68 -6.55 8.35
N LEU A 247 11.65 -5.71 8.04
CA LEU A 247 12.89 -5.57 8.77
C LEU A 247 12.97 -4.15 9.33
N TRP A 248 12.83 -4.03 10.65
CA TRP A 248 13.03 -2.78 11.37
C TRP A 248 14.50 -2.65 11.80
N ILE A 249 15.06 -1.46 11.61
CA ILE A 249 16.48 -1.16 11.79
C ILE A 249 16.64 0.22 12.44
N ASN A 250 17.54 0.36 13.41
CA ASN A 250 17.93 1.67 13.98
C ASN A 250 19.44 1.97 13.84
N ASP A 251 20.14 1.25 12.96
CA ASP A 251 21.53 1.53 12.61
C ASP A 251 21.63 2.75 11.69
N LYS A 252 22.22 3.84 12.19
CA LYS A 252 22.37 5.10 11.44
C LYS A 252 23.16 4.95 10.13
N ARG A 253 24.13 4.04 10.06
CA ARG A 253 24.92 3.83 8.83
C ARG A 253 24.04 3.20 7.76
N PHE A 254 23.28 2.16 8.10
CA PHE A 254 22.34 1.53 7.18
C PHE A 254 21.23 2.50 6.74
N ILE A 255 20.69 3.28 7.67
CA ILE A 255 19.70 4.32 7.37
C ILE A 255 20.27 5.33 6.36
N SER A 256 21.52 5.78 6.53
CA SER A 256 22.16 6.71 5.59
C SER A 256 22.28 6.13 4.17
N VAL A 257 22.50 4.82 4.04
CA VAL A 257 22.52 4.12 2.74
C VAL A 257 21.14 4.13 2.10
N LEU A 258 20.08 3.80 2.85
CA LEU A 258 18.70 3.86 2.35
C LEU A 258 18.30 5.29 1.94
N GLN A 259 18.73 6.30 2.68
CA GLN A 259 18.48 7.69 2.34
C GLN A 259 19.23 8.13 1.08
N ALA A 260 20.48 7.71 0.90
CA ALA A 260 21.23 7.97 -0.32
C ALA A 260 20.52 7.34 -1.53
N PHE A 261 20.05 6.10 -1.40
CA PHE A 261 19.26 5.40 -2.42
C PHE A 261 17.96 6.15 -2.73
N PHE A 262 17.17 6.52 -1.70
CA PHE A 262 15.95 7.31 -1.85
C PHE A 262 16.22 8.63 -2.57
N SER A 263 17.30 9.35 -2.19
CA SER A 263 17.65 10.65 -2.76
C SER A 263 17.99 10.57 -4.24
N GLN A 264 18.61 9.48 -4.70
CA GLN A 264 18.87 9.24 -6.11
C GLN A 264 17.58 9.00 -6.89
N MET A 265 16.68 8.17 -6.36
CA MET A 265 15.37 7.94 -6.97
C MET A 265 14.53 9.21 -7.01
N TRP A 266 14.59 10.02 -5.96
CA TRP A 266 13.85 11.28 -5.86
C TRP A 266 14.21 12.25 -6.98
N LYS A 267 15.50 12.37 -7.32
CA LYS A 267 15.98 13.26 -8.40
C LYS A 267 15.42 12.89 -9.78
N ASN A 268 15.19 11.61 -10.02
CA ASN A 268 14.73 11.07 -11.30
C ASN A 268 13.22 10.76 -11.32
N SER A 269 12.48 11.26 -10.32
CA SER A 269 11.05 10.99 -10.17
C SER A 269 10.18 12.13 -10.72
N THR A 270 8.98 11.81 -11.16
CA THR A 270 8.02 12.78 -11.71
C THR A 270 7.05 13.24 -10.63
N ASP A 271 6.71 14.53 -10.56
CA ASP A 271 5.67 14.99 -9.61
C ASP A 271 4.33 14.26 -9.81
N ILE A 272 3.64 13.93 -8.72
CA ILE A 272 2.36 13.20 -8.77
C ILE A 272 1.32 13.90 -9.63
N ALA A 273 1.23 15.23 -9.57
CA ALA A 273 0.22 15.97 -10.31
C ALA A 273 0.49 15.90 -11.82
N MET A 274 1.75 15.97 -12.22
CA MET A 274 2.18 15.81 -13.61
C MET A 274 1.90 14.41 -14.13
N ARG A 275 2.23 13.36 -13.34
CA ARG A 275 1.96 11.97 -13.74
C ARG A 275 0.47 11.65 -13.83
N VAL A 276 -0.34 12.20 -12.93
CA VAL A 276 -1.81 12.07 -12.99
C VAL A 276 -2.37 12.72 -14.26
N GLU A 277 -1.87 13.88 -14.65
CA GLU A 277 -2.29 14.57 -15.87
C GLU A 277 -1.89 13.79 -17.14
N GLU A 278 -0.68 13.23 -17.18
CA GLU A 278 -0.24 12.34 -18.26
C GLU A 278 -1.18 11.14 -18.42
N LEU A 279 -1.52 10.46 -17.32
CA LEU A 279 -2.41 9.29 -17.37
C LEU A 279 -3.85 9.65 -17.80
N LYS A 280 -4.30 10.89 -17.54
CA LYS A 280 -5.63 11.36 -17.98
C LYS A 280 -5.68 11.78 -19.43
N THR A 281 -4.64 12.45 -19.91
CA THR A 281 -4.60 13.06 -21.24
C THR A 281 -3.98 12.14 -22.28
N GLY A 282 -3.19 11.15 -21.85
CA GLY A 282 -2.36 10.32 -22.72
C GLY A 282 -1.13 11.04 -23.27
N ILE A 283 -0.92 12.32 -22.92
CA ILE A 283 0.17 13.16 -23.41
C ILE A 283 1.34 13.07 -22.41
N PRO A 284 2.53 12.58 -22.81
CA PRO A 284 3.69 12.59 -21.96
C PRO A 284 4.02 14.02 -21.51
N VAL A 285 4.26 14.21 -20.22
CA VAL A 285 4.77 15.48 -19.69
C VAL A 285 6.07 15.82 -20.45
N ARG A 286 6.25 17.10 -20.85
CA ARG A 286 7.50 17.57 -21.48
C ARG A 286 8.66 17.37 -20.51
N GLU A 287 9.28 16.20 -20.56
CA GLU A 287 10.38 15.82 -19.67
C GLU A 287 11.68 15.78 -20.46
N THR A 288 12.71 16.43 -19.92
CA THR A 288 14.09 16.21 -20.35
C THR A 288 14.68 15.13 -19.46
N ALA A 289 14.75 13.89 -19.97
CA ALA A 289 15.34 12.76 -19.25
C ALA A 289 16.68 12.38 -19.88
N VAL A 290 17.69 12.15 -19.04
CA VAL A 290 18.97 11.56 -19.46
C VAL A 290 18.83 10.05 -19.36
N ILE A 291 18.96 9.35 -20.48
CA ILE A 291 18.90 7.89 -20.53
C ILE A 291 20.33 7.37 -20.70
N SER A 292 20.88 6.78 -19.65
CA SER A 292 22.26 6.29 -19.65
C SER A 292 22.40 4.87 -20.22
N ASP A 293 21.33 4.05 -20.16
CA ASP A 293 21.35 2.70 -20.69
C ASP A 293 21.01 2.65 -22.20
N PRO A 294 21.86 2.02 -23.04
CA PRO A 294 21.64 1.95 -24.48
C PRO A 294 20.39 1.16 -24.91
N TYR A 295 19.98 0.13 -24.16
CA TYR A 295 18.80 -0.68 -24.48
C TYR A 295 17.52 0.09 -24.18
N ASP A 296 17.47 0.78 -23.04
CA ASP A 296 16.36 1.66 -22.67
C ASP A 296 16.20 2.83 -23.66
N ALA A 297 17.32 3.42 -24.09
CA ALA A 297 17.33 4.46 -25.11
C ALA A 297 16.71 3.93 -26.42
N ARG A 298 17.12 2.73 -26.86
CA ARG A 298 16.58 2.10 -28.07
C ARG A 298 15.11 1.74 -27.96
N ALA A 299 14.67 1.24 -26.80
CA ALA A 299 13.27 0.92 -26.55
C ALA A 299 12.38 2.17 -26.60
N LYS A 300 12.83 3.28 -25.99
CA LYS A 300 12.13 4.57 -26.04
C LYS A 300 12.07 5.16 -27.44
N ILE A 301 13.17 5.13 -28.20
CA ILE A 301 13.18 5.59 -29.60
C ILE A 301 12.20 4.76 -30.44
N THR A 302 12.20 3.43 -30.30
CA THR A 302 11.27 2.54 -31.03
C THR A 302 9.82 2.90 -30.73
N LYS A 303 9.45 3.03 -29.46
CA LYS A 303 8.09 3.44 -29.05
C LYS A 303 7.70 4.82 -29.58
N ALA A 304 8.65 5.75 -29.64
CA ALA A 304 8.40 7.09 -30.18
C ALA A 304 8.15 7.05 -31.69
N LEU A 305 8.91 6.25 -32.43
CA LEU A 305 8.69 6.02 -33.86
C LEU A 305 7.35 5.34 -34.15
N GLU A 306 6.94 4.36 -33.34
CA GLU A 306 5.62 3.69 -33.45
C GLU A 306 4.44 4.65 -33.27
N ARG A 307 4.65 5.76 -32.56
CA ARG A 307 3.64 6.80 -32.29
C ARG A 307 3.70 7.97 -33.25
N ALA A 308 4.68 8.03 -34.15
CA ALA A 308 4.84 9.14 -35.07
C ALA A 308 3.68 9.21 -36.07
N ASP A 309 3.12 10.41 -36.26
CA ASP A 309 1.94 10.63 -37.10
C ASP A 309 2.19 11.57 -38.29
N GLU A 310 3.04 12.59 -38.15
CA GLU A 310 3.25 13.62 -39.19
C GLU A 310 4.64 13.55 -39.83
N ALA A 311 5.68 13.69 -39.02
CA ALA A 311 7.04 13.83 -39.52
C ALA A 311 8.11 13.43 -38.49
N VAL A 312 9.19 12.85 -39.00
CA VAL A 312 10.40 12.55 -38.24
C VAL A 312 11.60 13.22 -38.90
N VAL A 313 12.33 14.03 -38.13
CA VAL A 313 13.57 14.67 -38.54
C VAL A 313 14.73 14.09 -37.74
N VAL A 314 15.74 13.57 -38.43
CA VAL A 314 16.92 12.98 -37.79
C VAL A 314 18.16 13.73 -38.25
N ILE A 315 18.91 14.25 -37.28
CA ILE A 315 20.29 14.71 -37.43
C ILE A 315 21.18 13.59 -36.92
N THR A 316 22.09 13.09 -37.75
CA THR A 316 22.93 11.95 -37.38
C THR A 316 24.34 12.06 -37.95
N SER A 317 25.24 11.19 -37.46
CA SER A 317 26.62 11.14 -37.91
C SER A 317 26.75 10.51 -39.31
N SER A 318 27.89 10.74 -39.98
CA SER A 318 28.22 10.10 -41.26
C SER A 318 28.18 8.57 -41.18
N GLN A 319 28.69 8.00 -40.08
CA GLN A 319 28.72 6.55 -39.85
C GLN A 319 27.32 5.96 -39.67
N SER A 320 26.41 6.71 -39.03
CA SER A 320 25.05 6.26 -38.75
C SER A 320 24.19 6.10 -40.01
N ILE A 321 24.54 6.76 -41.13
CA ILE A 321 23.84 6.62 -42.42
C ILE A 321 23.81 5.16 -42.88
N HIS A 322 24.93 4.43 -42.76
CA HIS A 322 24.99 3.01 -43.15
C HIS A 322 24.04 2.14 -42.33
N SER A 323 23.96 2.40 -41.01
CA SER A 323 23.06 1.66 -40.12
C SER A 323 21.60 1.89 -40.46
N ILE A 324 21.24 3.12 -40.80
CA ILE A 324 19.88 3.48 -41.22
C ILE A 324 19.56 2.85 -42.57
N ALA A 325 20.47 2.90 -43.55
CA ALA A 325 20.28 2.28 -44.86
C ALA A 325 20.10 0.76 -44.77
N LYS A 326 20.82 0.10 -43.85
CA LYS A 326 20.75 -1.36 -43.68
C LYS A 326 19.50 -1.83 -42.95
N ASN A 327 19.11 -1.14 -41.87
CA ASN A 327 18.06 -1.60 -40.96
C ASN A 327 16.71 -0.93 -41.17
N ASP A 328 16.69 0.23 -41.85
CA ASP A 328 15.52 1.05 -42.16
C ASP A 328 14.47 1.09 -41.03
N PRO A 329 14.80 1.68 -39.86
CA PRO A 329 13.89 1.70 -38.72
C PRO A 329 12.60 2.47 -39.01
N PHE A 330 12.62 3.40 -39.96
CA PHE A 330 11.47 4.22 -40.31
C PHE A 330 10.37 3.40 -40.96
N SER A 331 10.70 2.61 -42.00
CA SER A 331 9.70 1.74 -42.63
C SER A 331 9.25 0.59 -41.73
N LYS A 332 10.11 0.18 -40.78
CA LYS A 332 9.81 -0.91 -39.85
C LYS A 332 8.83 -0.51 -38.75
N TYR A 333 8.94 0.71 -38.21
CA TYR A 333 8.23 1.10 -36.99
C TYR A 333 7.16 2.19 -37.21
N CYS A 334 7.22 2.97 -38.29
CA CYS A 334 6.29 4.06 -38.52
C CYS A 334 5.19 3.74 -39.55
N LYS A 335 4.09 4.49 -39.51
CA LYS A 335 3.04 4.48 -40.55
C LYS A 335 3.57 5.04 -41.87
N GLN A 336 3.02 4.57 -43.00
CA GLN A 336 3.44 5.02 -44.34
C GLN A 336 3.18 6.51 -44.62
N SER A 337 2.28 7.16 -43.85
CA SER A 337 1.94 8.58 -44.00
C SER A 337 2.98 9.54 -43.44
N VAL A 338 3.91 9.05 -42.61
CA VAL A 338 4.89 9.87 -41.91
C VAL A 338 6.00 10.35 -42.86
N LYS A 339 6.34 11.64 -42.81
CA LYS A 339 7.39 12.23 -43.65
C LYS A 339 8.76 12.16 -42.95
N PHE A 340 9.77 11.61 -43.62
CA PHE A 340 11.12 11.48 -43.05
C PHE A 340 12.11 12.45 -43.67
N ARG A 341 12.89 13.12 -42.82
CA ARG A 341 14.02 13.97 -43.20
C ARG A 341 15.28 13.52 -42.47
N ILE A 342 16.33 13.22 -43.21
CA ILE A 342 17.63 12.78 -42.70
C ILE A 342 18.65 13.88 -43.03
N MET A 343 19.33 14.38 -42.01
CA MET A 343 20.39 15.36 -42.10
C MET A 343 21.67 14.74 -41.54
N ALA A 344 22.69 14.60 -42.38
CA ALA A 344 23.97 14.05 -41.98
C ALA A 344 25.10 14.58 -42.86
N THR A 345 26.33 14.46 -42.38
CA THR A 345 27.51 14.75 -43.20
C THR A 345 27.68 13.65 -44.23
N ILE A 346 27.48 14.01 -45.49
CA ILE A 346 27.68 13.11 -46.63
C ILE A 346 29.11 13.27 -47.14
N ASP A 347 29.85 12.17 -47.17
CA ASP A 347 31.22 12.05 -47.67
C ASP A 347 31.32 10.90 -48.68
N LEU A 348 32.52 10.61 -49.17
CA LEU A 348 32.75 9.54 -50.14
C LEU A 348 32.43 8.16 -49.57
N ASP A 349 32.61 7.96 -48.26
CA ASP A 349 32.44 6.66 -47.62
C ASP A 349 30.96 6.28 -47.48
N ASN A 350 30.10 7.26 -47.22
CA ASN A 350 28.66 7.04 -47.01
C ASN A 350 27.76 7.38 -48.21
N LEU A 351 28.34 7.81 -49.35
CA LEU A 351 27.62 8.32 -50.51
C LEU A 351 26.59 7.32 -51.07
N GLU A 352 26.93 6.03 -51.15
CA GLU A 352 26.01 5.00 -51.65
C GLU A 352 24.82 4.82 -50.71
N ALA A 353 25.06 4.74 -49.39
CA ALA A 353 24.01 4.62 -48.40
C ALA A 353 23.08 5.84 -48.42
N ALA A 354 23.64 7.04 -48.59
CA ALA A 354 22.86 8.27 -48.74
C ALA A 354 22.00 8.26 -50.02
N LYS A 355 22.55 7.79 -51.16
CA LYS A 355 21.79 7.62 -52.41
C LYS A 355 20.63 6.64 -52.23
N THR A 356 20.86 5.49 -51.61
CA THR A 356 19.80 4.51 -51.34
C THR A 356 18.68 5.09 -50.49
N LEU A 357 19.02 5.81 -49.41
CA LEU A 357 18.02 6.45 -48.55
C LEU A 357 17.26 7.57 -49.28
N SER A 358 17.92 8.30 -50.19
CA SER A 358 17.30 9.39 -50.95
C SER A 358 16.18 8.96 -51.89
N LEU A 359 16.10 7.67 -52.23
CA LEU A 359 15.00 7.10 -53.01
C LEU A 359 13.68 7.06 -52.23
N ARG A 360 13.74 7.07 -50.90
CA ARG A 360 12.57 6.92 -50.01
C ARG A 360 12.35 8.12 -49.09
N TYR A 361 13.42 8.81 -48.71
CA TYR A 361 13.41 9.85 -47.69
C TYR A 361 14.11 11.12 -48.17
N SER A 362 13.78 12.26 -47.57
CA SER A 362 14.50 13.51 -47.86
C SER A 362 15.86 13.48 -47.15
N VAL A 363 16.94 13.30 -47.91
CA VAL A 363 18.30 13.30 -47.38
C VAL A 363 18.98 14.63 -47.72
N ARG A 364 19.58 15.29 -46.73
CA ARG A 364 20.33 16.54 -46.91
C ARG A 364 21.71 16.44 -46.28
N HIS A 365 22.71 16.90 -47.02
CA HIS A 365 24.04 17.12 -46.47
C HIS A 365 24.00 18.28 -45.48
N ILE A 366 24.66 18.10 -44.33
CA ILE A 366 24.97 19.17 -43.39
C ILE A 366 26.47 19.15 -43.06
N PRO A 367 27.09 20.32 -42.76
CA PRO A 367 28.45 20.38 -42.25
C PRO A 367 28.62 19.53 -40.99
N LEU A 368 29.86 19.14 -40.69
CA LEU A 368 30.21 18.20 -39.61
C LEU A 368 29.43 18.48 -38.31
N SER A 369 28.52 17.57 -37.96
CA SER A 369 27.71 17.65 -36.73
C SER A 369 28.23 16.63 -35.71
N TYR A 370 28.61 17.11 -34.52
CA TYR A 370 28.96 16.27 -33.37
C TYR A 370 27.75 15.86 -32.53
N VAL A 371 26.54 16.29 -32.94
CA VAL A 371 25.29 16.03 -32.21
C VAL A 371 24.40 15.14 -33.06
N SER A 372 23.88 14.07 -32.45
CA SER A 372 22.77 13.28 -33.00
C SER A 372 21.48 13.71 -32.32
N MET A 373 20.47 14.03 -33.11
CA MET A 373 19.16 14.50 -32.63
C MET A 373 18.05 13.85 -33.45
N MET A 374 16.95 13.51 -32.81
CA MET A 374 15.74 13.04 -33.48
C MET A 374 14.56 13.86 -32.95
N VAL A 375 13.81 14.45 -33.86
CA VAL A 375 12.59 15.19 -33.59
C VAL A 375 11.44 14.42 -34.23
N ILE A 376 10.43 14.09 -33.45
CA ILE A 376 9.24 13.36 -33.89
C ILE A 376 8.05 14.28 -33.63
N ASP A 377 7.29 14.56 -34.68
CA ASP A 377 6.10 15.42 -34.70
C ASP A 377 6.31 16.78 -34.04
N THR A 378 6.47 17.82 -34.87
CA THR A 378 6.50 19.20 -34.36
C THR A 378 5.07 19.63 -34.08
N ALA A 379 4.72 19.88 -32.81
CA ALA A 379 3.47 20.55 -32.48
C ALA A 379 3.37 21.87 -33.27
N ALA A 380 2.24 22.06 -33.96
CA ALA A 380 1.90 23.33 -34.60
C ALA A 380 1.77 24.47 -33.58
#